data_AF-A0A0D0IW73-F1
#
_entry.id   AF-A0A0D0IW73-F1
#
_cell.length_a   1.000
_cell.length_b   1.000
_cell.length_c   1.000
_cell.angle_alpha   90.00
_cell.angle_beta   90.00
_cell.angle_gamma   90.00
#
_symmetry.space_group_name_H-M   'P 1'
#
loop_
_entity.id
_entity.type
_entity.pdbx_description
1 polymer ?
#
loop_
_entity_poly.entity_id
_entity_poly.type
_entity_poly.pdbx_seq_one_letter_code
_entity_poly.pdbx_strand_id
1 'polypeptide(L)'
;MSNKISVITVVYNDVKHIRETMESFFSQTWEEKEYIVIDGGSTDGTAEVIKEYADRLAYWCSEKDAGVYDAMNKGVQHASGDWVNILNCGDYYFSDHSLADAIRNCDAGNADIIYGDSMKLRQGHVFPFPSSSNVAGLEYRPVYRHGSSLVRTQIHKENLFALDKKKDYGFALDWYLIYTLYKKKYRFVRTDAIIEVFDEEGMSNHPVRGEYLNYKISISDGFRIGKLVSFLTKVMKIWFVGSPVYSGMRKFVLGPLTNSILPSLPWCVRRFAMRKLGMKIGKGTYVDSRCYIMNLNKLSIGKDSHINRMVTLDARGGLTIGDSVSVSHGVMIMTGSHDVQSRHFPVKFYPIEIGDFVWIGCGAMVLQNVKIGKGAVVSAGAVVTKDVPPYTIVGGVPAKVIGHRTEDLEYRCTP
;
A
#
# COMPACT_ATOMS: atom_id res chain seq x y z
N MET A 1 -28.10 18.23 1.14
CA MET A 1 -27.18 18.07 -0.02
C MET A 1 -27.37 16.65 -0.52
N SER A 2 -27.51 16.44 -1.83
CA SER A 2 -27.73 15.10 -2.40
C SER A 2 -26.46 14.25 -2.37
N ASN A 3 -25.30 14.85 -2.06
CA ASN A 3 -23.97 14.24 -2.12
C ASN A 3 -23.70 13.64 -3.50
N LYS A 4 -24.22 14.29 -4.57
CA LYS A 4 -23.96 13.85 -5.94
C LYS A 4 -22.47 13.96 -6.27
N ILE A 5 -21.89 12.92 -6.88
CA ILE A 5 -20.45 12.88 -7.20
C ILE A 5 -20.26 13.03 -8.71
N SER A 6 -19.53 14.07 -9.13
CA SER A 6 -19.00 14.20 -10.48
C SER A 6 -17.65 13.50 -10.57
N VAL A 7 -17.61 12.39 -11.30
CA VAL A 7 -16.35 11.71 -11.60
C VAL A 7 -15.83 12.22 -12.94
N ILE A 8 -14.58 12.63 -12.96
CA ILE A 8 -13.90 13.16 -14.14
C ILE A 8 -12.77 12.21 -14.52
N THR A 9 -12.79 11.72 -15.75
CA THR A 9 -11.68 10.99 -16.34
C THR A 9 -11.07 11.79 -17.48
N VAL A 10 -9.75 11.92 -17.44
CA VAL A 10 -8.95 12.53 -18.51
C VAL A 10 -8.12 11.45 -19.19
N VAL A 11 -8.01 11.54 -20.52
CA VAL A 11 -7.32 10.52 -21.31
C VAL A 11 -6.66 11.14 -22.54
N TYR A 12 -5.52 10.57 -22.94
CA TYR A 12 -4.84 10.87 -24.20
C TYR A 12 -4.04 9.66 -24.67
N ASN A 13 -4.41 9.10 -25.83
CA ASN A 13 -3.84 7.92 -26.45
C ASN A 13 -3.70 6.72 -25.50
N ASP A 14 -4.82 6.32 -24.88
CA ASP A 14 -4.86 5.14 -24.02
C ASP A 14 -6.11 4.27 -24.23
N VAL A 15 -6.25 3.78 -25.47
CA VAL A 15 -7.35 2.88 -25.86
C VAL A 15 -7.38 1.59 -25.04
N LYS A 16 -6.23 1.18 -24.49
CA LYS A 16 -6.07 -0.09 -23.78
C LYS A 16 -6.78 -0.09 -22.43
N HIS A 17 -6.72 1.01 -21.69
CA HIS A 17 -7.19 1.06 -20.31
C HIS A 17 -8.49 1.87 -20.13
N ILE A 18 -8.86 2.73 -21.08
CA ILE A 18 -10.04 3.60 -20.94
C ILE A 18 -11.32 2.82 -20.65
N ARG A 19 -11.54 1.68 -21.31
CA ARG A 19 -12.75 0.86 -21.09
C ARG A 19 -12.84 0.37 -19.65
N GLU A 20 -11.75 -0.17 -19.11
CA GLU A 20 -11.70 -0.67 -17.73
C GLU A 20 -11.93 0.46 -16.72
N THR A 21 -11.32 1.62 -16.96
CA THR A 21 -11.52 2.82 -16.14
C THR A 21 -13.01 3.20 -16.08
N MET A 22 -13.67 3.29 -17.25
CA MET A 22 -15.09 3.67 -17.35
C MET A 22 -16.02 2.62 -16.72
N GLU A 23 -15.76 1.32 -16.93
CA GLU A 23 -16.56 0.26 -16.33
C GLU A 23 -16.44 0.24 -14.79
N SER A 24 -15.27 0.59 -14.23
CA SER A 24 -15.11 0.72 -12.78
C SER A 24 -15.99 1.83 -12.19
N PHE A 25 -16.23 2.91 -12.94
CA PHE A 25 -17.18 3.96 -12.55
C PHE A 25 -18.62 3.43 -12.62
N PHE A 26 -18.98 2.77 -13.71
CA PHE A 26 -20.35 2.32 -13.92
C PHE A 26 -20.78 1.26 -12.91
N SER A 27 -19.86 0.42 -12.45
CA SER A 27 -20.12 -0.59 -11.42
C SER A 27 -20.38 -0.01 -10.02
N GLN A 28 -20.06 1.26 -9.75
CA GLN A 28 -20.25 1.85 -8.42
C GLN A 28 -21.73 1.81 -7.95
N THR A 29 -21.96 1.37 -6.73
CA THR A 29 -23.26 1.27 -6.07
C THR A 29 -23.84 2.61 -5.61
N TRP A 30 -23.04 3.68 -5.61
CA TRP A 30 -23.52 5.03 -5.34
C TRP A 30 -24.29 5.57 -6.55
N GLU A 31 -25.62 5.72 -6.44
CA GLU A 31 -26.49 6.08 -7.57
C GLU A 31 -26.40 7.56 -7.95
N GLU A 32 -26.22 8.45 -6.95
CA GLU A 32 -26.10 9.90 -7.16
C GLU A 32 -24.70 10.23 -7.68
N LYS A 33 -24.42 9.84 -8.92
CA LYS A 33 -23.15 10.07 -9.62
C LYS A 33 -23.38 10.50 -11.06
N GLU A 34 -22.43 11.24 -11.59
CA GLU A 34 -22.35 11.57 -13.01
C GLU A 34 -20.93 11.38 -13.52
N TYR A 35 -20.79 11.18 -14.82
CA TYR A 35 -19.50 10.90 -15.44
C TYR A 35 -19.16 11.90 -16.54
N ILE A 36 -17.94 12.40 -16.45
CA ILE A 36 -17.38 13.40 -17.35
C ILE A 36 -16.07 12.85 -17.91
N VAL A 37 -15.96 12.76 -19.24
CA VAL A 37 -14.76 12.24 -19.90
C VAL A 37 -14.17 13.30 -20.82
N ILE A 38 -12.91 13.67 -20.58
CA ILE A 38 -12.19 14.65 -21.39
C ILE A 38 -11.05 13.94 -22.12
N ASP A 39 -11.21 13.74 -23.42
CA ASP A 39 -10.19 13.20 -24.29
C ASP A 39 -9.36 14.33 -24.93
N GLY A 40 -8.03 14.24 -24.80
CA GLY A 40 -7.06 15.23 -25.28
C GLY A 40 -6.83 15.24 -26.80
N GLY A 41 -7.79 14.73 -27.58
CA GLY A 41 -7.69 14.56 -29.03
C GLY A 41 -6.89 13.32 -29.42
N SER A 42 -7.26 12.17 -28.86
CA SER A 42 -6.59 10.89 -29.12
C SER A 42 -6.71 10.43 -30.57
N THR A 43 -5.73 9.68 -31.04
CA THR A 43 -5.66 9.14 -32.42
C THR A 43 -5.51 7.61 -32.46
N ASP A 44 -5.61 6.93 -31.32
CA ASP A 44 -5.32 5.50 -31.15
C ASP A 44 -6.57 4.61 -31.02
N GLY A 45 -7.77 5.18 -31.21
CA GLY A 45 -9.04 4.48 -30.98
C GLY A 45 -9.71 4.81 -29.64
N THR A 46 -9.08 5.62 -28.77
CA THR A 46 -9.65 6.00 -27.47
C THR A 46 -11.02 6.68 -27.61
N ALA A 47 -11.14 7.63 -28.53
CA ALA A 47 -12.38 8.39 -28.73
C ALA A 47 -13.52 7.49 -29.23
N GLU A 48 -13.22 6.47 -30.03
CA GLU A 48 -14.18 5.48 -30.52
C GLU A 48 -14.74 4.66 -29.36
N VAL A 49 -13.89 4.24 -28.42
CA VAL A 49 -14.33 3.54 -27.21
C VAL A 49 -15.21 4.44 -26.35
N ILE A 50 -14.87 5.72 -26.16
CA ILE A 50 -15.68 6.66 -25.37
C ILE A 50 -17.07 6.86 -26.02
N LYS A 51 -17.13 6.96 -27.35
CA LYS A 51 -18.39 7.13 -28.10
C LYS A 51 -19.38 5.99 -27.86
N GLU A 52 -18.92 4.77 -27.58
CA GLU A 52 -19.79 3.63 -27.25
C GLU A 52 -20.60 3.84 -25.96
N TYR A 53 -20.15 4.73 -25.07
CA TYR A 53 -20.82 5.04 -23.80
C TYR A 53 -21.47 6.43 -23.79
N ALA A 54 -21.45 7.16 -24.90
CA ALA A 54 -21.80 8.57 -24.96
C ALA A 54 -23.21 8.89 -24.41
N ASP A 55 -24.15 7.96 -24.56
CA ASP A 55 -25.53 8.04 -24.04
C ASP A 55 -25.62 7.96 -22.50
N ARG A 56 -24.55 7.49 -21.85
CA ARG A 56 -24.43 7.33 -20.38
C ARG A 56 -23.54 8.37 -19.74
N LEU A 57 -22.89 9.24 -20.52
CA LEU A 57 -22.00 10.29 -20.02
C LEU A 57 -22.77 11.60 -19.84
N ALA A 58 -22.54 12.26 -18.70
CA ALA A 58 -23.11 13.59 -18.48
C ALA A 58 -22.45 14.65 -19.36
N TYR A 59 -21.16 14.47 -19.65
CA TYR A 59 -20.42 15.26 -20.62
C TYR A 59 -19.23 14.48 -21.16
N TRP A 60 -18.94 14.62 -22.44
CA TRP A 60 -17.65 14.25 -22.97
C TRP A 60 -17.23 15.10 -24.15
N CYS A 61 -15.92 15.25 -24.35
CA CYS A 61 -15.37 15.85 -25.55
C CYS A 61 -14.06 15.15 -25.96
N SER A 62 -13.69 15.30 -27.24
CA SER A 62 -12.41 14.87 -27.79
C SER A 62 -11.82 16.02 -28.57
N GLU A 63 -10.87 16.72 -27.94
CA GLU A 63 -10.22 17.90 -28.52
C GLU A 63 -8.82 18.08 -27.95
N LYS A 64 -7.94 18.69 -28.73
CA LYS A 64 -6.56 18.95 -28.29
C LYS A 64 -6.54 19.81 -27.03
N ASP A 65 -5.77 19.38 -26.04
CA ASP A 65 -5.56 20.09 -24.79
C ASP A 65 -4.10 20.58 -24.62
N ALA A 66 -3.89 21.39 -23.58
CA ALA A 66 -2.55 21.83 -23.16
C ALA A 66 -1.90 20.88 -22.13
N GLY A 67 -2.30 19.61 -22.11
CA GLY A 67 -1.88 18.54 -21.20
C GLY A 67 -2.91 18.18 -20.13
N VAL A 68 -2.60 17.13 -19.35
CA VAL A 68 -3.53 16.49 -18.39
C VAL A 68 -4.28 17.46 -17.46
N TYR A 69 -3.62 18.49 -16.93
CA TYR A 69 -4.27 19.43 -16.01
C TYR A 69 -5.21 20.43 -16.70
N ASP A 70 -4.99 20.71 -17.98
CA ASP A 70 -5.94 21.48 -18.78
C ASP A 70 -7.21 20.67 -19.01
N ALA A 71 -7.07 19.39 -19.37
CA ALA A 71 -8.20 18.45 -19.45
C ALA A 71 -8.95 18.32 -18.12
N MET A 72 -8.23 18.20 -16.99
CA MET A 72 -8.85 18.15 -15.67
C MET A 72 -9.63 19.43 -15.36
N ASN A 73 -9.06 20.61 -15.67
CA ASN A 73 -9.75 21.88 -15.49
C ASN A 73 -11.03 21.96 -16.32
N LYS A 74 -11.01 21.52 -17.59
CA LYS A 74 -12.22 21.44 -18.43
C LYS A 74 -13.29 20.57 -17.77
N GLY A 75 -12.91 19.36 -17.33
CA GLY A 75 -13.84 18.46 -16.65
C GLY A 75 -14.46 19.06 -15.39
N VAL A 76 -13.66 19.75 -14.57
CA VAL A 76 -14.14 20.42 -13.34
C VAL A 76 -15.17 21.49 -13.66
N GLN A 77 -15.04 22.21 -14.77
CA GLN A 77 -16.01 23.23 -15.17
C GLN A 77 -17.38 22.62 -15.50
N HIS A 78 -17.41 21.41 -16.07
CA HIS A 78 -18.63 20.68 -16.41
C HIS A 78 -19.27 19.94 -15.24
N ALA A 79 -18.59 19.82 -14.09
CA ALA A 79 -19.13 19.15 -12.90
C ALA A 79 -20.37 19.87 -12.35
N SER A 80 -21.44 19.12 -12.10
CA SER A 80 -22.71 19.56 -11.51
C SER A 80 -23.01 18.95 -10.14
N GLY A 81 -22.26 17.93 -9.71
CA GLY A 81 -22.40 17.29 -8.41
C GLY A 81 -21.95 18.17 -7.25
N ASP A 82 -22.21 17.71 -6.03
CA ASP A 82 -21.72 18.33 -4.78
C ASP A 82 -20.21 18.11 -4.57
N TRP A 83 -19.69 17.01 -5.13
CA TRP A 83 -18.32 16.55 -5.01
C TRP A 83 -17.70 16.28 -6.39
N VAL A 84 -16.41 16.56 -6.52
CA VAL A 84 -15.59 16.18 -7.67
C VAL A 84 -14.57 15.12 -7.26
N ASN A 85 -14.53 14.02 -8.00
CA ASN A 85 -13.46 13.04 -7.98
C ASN A 85 -12.79 12.98 -9.36
N ILE A 86 -11.46 12.95 -9.41
CA ILE A 86 -10.71 12.85 -10.67
C ILE A 86 -10.02 11.49 -10.72
N LEU A 87 -10.52 10.60 -11.57
CA LEU A 87 -9.97 9.27 -11.80
C LEU A 87 -9.29 9.24 -13.17
N ASN A 88 -7.96 9.24 -13.21
CA ASN A 88 -7.21 9.25 -14.47
C ASN A 88 -7.46 7.95 -15.25
N CYS A 89 -7.38 8.02 -16.58
CA CYS A 89 -7.33 6.80 -17.39
C CYS A 89 -6.12 5.95 -17.01
N GLY A 90 -6.34 4.64 -16.88
CA GLY A 90 -5.37 3.67 -16.39
C GLY A 90 -5.53 3.33 -14.90
N ASP A 91 -6.24 4.16 -14.15
CA ASP A 91 -6.62 3.89 -12.76
C ASP A 91 -8.07 3.36 -12.72
N TYR A 92 -8.46 2.66 -11.64
CA TYR A 92 -9.82 2.14 -11.46
C TYR A 92 -10.24 2.14 -9.98
N TYR A 93 -11.53 2.13 -9.71
CA TYR A 93 -12.02 2.01 -8.32
C TYR A 93 -11.72 0.63 -7.72
N PHE A 94 -11.36 0.59 -6.44
CA PHE A 94 -10.96 -0.65 -5.76
C PHE A 94 -12.11 -1.66 -5.64
N SER A 95 -13.33 -1.20 -5.38
CA SER A 95 -14.55 -2.01 -5.34
C SER A 95 -15.72 -1.22 -5.93
N ASP A 96 -16.84 -1.90 -6.17
CA ASP A 96 -18.14 -1.30 -6.49
C ASP A 96 -18.75 -0.47 -5.34
N HIS A 97 -18.15 -0.49 -4.15
CA HIS A 97 -18.56 0.31 -3.00
C HIS A 97 -17.65 1.52 -2.74
N SER A 98 -16.53 1.68 -3.46
CA SER A 98 -15.52 2.71 -3.18
C SER A 98 -16.07 4.13 -3.02
N LEU A 99 -16.96 4.58 -3.92
CA LEU A 99 -17.59 5.92 -3.79
C LEU A 99 -18.58 6.01 -2.62
N ALA A 100 -19.35 4.95 -2.38
CA ALA A 100 -20.32 4.90 -1.29
C ALA A 100 -19.60 4.94 0.07
N ASP A 101 -18.55 4.13 0.22
CA ASP A 101 -17.72 4.06 1.42
C ASP A 101 -17.00 5.39 1.66
N ALA A 102 -16.49 6.04 0.59
CA ALA A 102 -15.81 7.31 0.73
C ALA A 102 -16.69 8.38 1.40
N ILE A 103 -17.98 8.46 1.01
CA ILE A 103 -18.94 9.40 1.61
C ILE A 103 -19.46 8.92 2.97
N ARG A 104 -19.83 7.63 3.10
CA ARG A 104 -20.53 7.11 4.28
C ARG A 104 -19.62 6.88 5.48
N ASN A 105 -18.34 6.59 5.26
CA ASN A 105 -17.39 6.24 6.34
C ASN A 105 -16.67 7.48 6.92
N CYS A 106 -17.24 8.68 6.74
CA CYS A 106 -16.69 9.91 7.30
C CYS A 106 -17.76 10.98 7.54
N ASP A 107 -17.39 12.07 8.22
CA ASP A 107 -18.24 13.25 8.41
C ASP A 107 -18.21 14.15 7.16
N ALA A 108 -18.84 13.67 6.09
CA ALA A 108 -18.90 14.38 4.81
C ALA A 108 -19.61 15.75 4.91
N GLY A 109 -20.53 15.92 5.87
CA GLY A 109 -21.25 17.17 6.09
C GLY A 109 -20.34 18.31 6.55
N ASN A 110 -19.26 17.98 7.25
CA ASN A 110 -18.29 18.93 7.79
C ASN A 110 -16.99 19.00 6.97
N ALA A 111 -16.93 18.27 5.84
CA ALA A 111 -15.74 18.17 4.99
C ALA A 111 -15.79 19.14 3.80
N ASP A 112 -14.62 19.67 3.46
CA ASP A 112 -14.37 20.41 2.23
C ASP A 112 -13.60 19.52 1.23
N ILE A 113 -12.76 18.62 1.74
CA ILE A 113 -12.06 17.56 1.01
C ILE A 113 -12.18 16.27 1.82
N ILE A 114 -12.67 15.21 1.19
CA ILE A 114 -12.64 13.84 1.70
C ILE A 114 -11.47 13.12 1.02
N TYR A 115 -10.67 12.37 1.76
CA TYR A 115 -9.60 11.56 1.17
C TYR A 115 -9.45 10.21 1.86
N GLY A 116 -9.09 9.19 1.09
CA GLY A 116 -9.02 7.80 1.53
C GLY A 116 -7.72 7.11 1.15
N ASP A 117 -7.67 5.82 1.46
CA ASP A 117 -6.55 4.97 1.10
C ASP A 117 -6.61 4.60 -0.38
N SER A 118 -5.46 4.22 -0.94
CA SER A 118 -5.33 3.74 -2.31
C SER A 118 -4.70 2.36 -2.32
N MET A 119 -4.81 1.68 -3.43
CA MET A 119 -3.99 0.53 -3.77
C MET A 119 -3.07 0.87 -4.93
N LYS A 120 -1.93 0.22 -4.96
CA LYS A 120 -0.90 0.42 -5.98
C LYS A 120 -0.72 -0.86 -6.77
N LEU A 121 -0.92 -0.78 -8.08
CA LEU A 121 -0.67 -1.86 -9.02
C LEU A 121 0.81 -1.82 -9.44
N ARG A 122 1.49 -2.96 -9.33
CA ARG A 122 2.87 -3.14 -9.81
C ARG A 122 3.02 -4.55 -10.33
N GLN A 123 3.37 -4.69 -11.61
CA GLN A 123 3.59 -5.99 -12.27
C GLN A 123 2.41 -6.97 -12.07
N GLY A 124 1.18 -6.47 -12.17
CA GLY A 124 -0.05 -7.27 -11.98
C GLY A 124 -0.41 -7.57 -10.52
N HIS A 125 0.36 -7.08 -9.55
CA HIS A 125 0.09 -7.27 -8.12
C HIS A 125 -0.36 -5.97 -7.46
N VAL A 126 -1.38 -6.07 -6.61
CA VAL A 126 -1.98 -4.95 -5.89
C VAL A 126 -1.39 -4.86 -4.48
N PHE A 127 -0.90 -3.68 -4.09
CA PHE A 127 -0.29 -3.42 -2.80
C PHE A 127 -0.99 -2.27 -2.07
N PRO A 128 -1.22 -2.35 -0.74
CA PRO A 128 -1.76 -1.24 0.02
C PRO A 128 -0.90 0.03 -0.06
N PHE A 129 -1.55 1.17 -0.30
CA PHE A 129 -0.97 2.51 -0.28
C PHE A 129 -1.81 3.42 0.63
N PRO A 130 -1.65 3.31 1.95
CA PRO A 130 -2.50 4.01 2.90
C PRO A 130 -2.24 5.52 2.92
N SER A 131 -3.31 6.28 3.11
CA SER A 131 -3.26 7.72 3.39
C SER A 131 -2.82 8.00 4.83
N SER A 132 -2.36 9.22 5.11
CA SER A 132 -2.04 9.65 6.47
C SER A 132 -3.28 10.13 7.21
N SER A 133 -3.43 9.73 8.48
CA SER A 133 -4.38 10.37 9.40
C SER A 133 -3.93 11.76 9.85
N ASN A 134 -2.64 12.10 9.71
CA ASN A 134 -2.09 13.40 10.07
C ASN A 134 -2.05 14.33 8.85
N VAL A 135 -3.07 15.19 8.72
CA VAL A 135 -3.21 16.23 7.69
C VAL A 135 -2.04 17.23 7.72
N ALA A 136 -1.43 17.50 8.88
CA ALA A 136 -0.30 18.41 8.98
C ALA A 136 0.94 17.93 8.20
N GLY A 137 0.97 16.66 7.78
CA GLY A 137 1.97 16.15 6.84
C GLY A 137 1.99 16.89 5.49
N LEU A 138 0.87 17.53 5.12
CA LEU A 138 0.75 18.41 3.94
C LEU A 138 1.67 19.65 4.00
N GLU A 139 2.27 19.96 5.16
CA GLU A 139 3.31 20.99 5.24
C GLU A 139 4.59 20.59 4.48
N TYR A 140 4.76 19.30 4.15
CA TYR A 140 5.98 18.77 3.53
C TYR A 140 5.74 17.96 2.25
N ARG A 141 4.62 17.25 2.10
CA ARG A 141 4.36 16.33 0.98
C ARG A 141 2.87 15.94 0.88
N PRO A 142 2.42 15.36 -0.25
CA PRO A 142 1.10 14.74 -0.33
C PRO A 142 0.95 13.67 0.75
N VAL A 143 -0.22 13.64 1.39
CA VAL A 143 -0.56 12.62 2.41
C VAL A 143 -1.60 11.61 1.93
N TYR A 144 -2.07 11.78 0.69
CA TYR A 144 -3.01 10.93 -0.02
C TYR A 144 -2.78 11.11 -1.54
N ARG A 145 -3.36 10.23 -2.37
CA ARG A 145 -3.34 10.34 -3.84
C ARG A 145 -4.52 11.16 -4.34
N HIS A 146 -4.32 12.02 -5.33
CA HIS A 146 -5.37 12.96 -5.74
C HIS A 146 -6.66 12.26 -6.22
N GLY A 147 -6.56 11.11 -6.91
CA GLY A 147 -7.74 10.36 -7.34
C GLY A 147 -8.42 9.57 -6.22
N SER A 148 -7.73 9.37 -5.09
CA SER A 148 -8.31 8.92 -3.81
C SER A 148 -8.84 10.09 -2.97
N SER A 149 -9.45 11.08 -3.62
CA SER A 149 -10.09 12.20 -2.91
C SER A 149 -11.35 12.73 -3.61
N LEU A 150 -12.24 13.31 -2.82
CA LEU A 150 -13.43 14.02 -3.26
C LEU A 150 -13.33 15.46 -2.75
N VAL A 151 -13.36 16.43 -3.64
CA VAL A 151 -13.28 17.86 -3.32
C VAL A 151 -14.65 18.49 -3.57
N ARG A 152 -15.13 19.37 -2.69
CA ARG A 152 -16.37 20.13 -2.96
C ARG A 152 -16.29 20.82 -4.33
N THR A 153 -17.30 20.65 -5.16
CA THR A 153 -17.29 21.17 -6.54
C THR A 153 -17.05 22.66 -6.59
N GLN A 154 -17.70 23.43 -5.71
CA GLN A 154 -17.50 24.88 -5.63
C GLN A 154 -16.05 25.24 -5.31
N ILE A 155 -15.44 24.56 -4.33
CA ILE A 155 -14.04 24.76 -3.95
C ILE A 155 -13.13 24.40 -5.13
N HIS A 156 -13.40 23.31 -5.84
CA HIS A 156 -12.57 22.91 -6.97
C HIS A 156 -12.69 23.89 -8.16
N LYS A 157 -13.88 24.44 -8.43
CA LYS A 157 -14.08 25.46 -9.47
C LYS A 157 -13.37 26.78 -9.14
N GLU A 158 -13.32 27.15 -7.86
CA GLU A 158 -12.56 28.32 -7.37
C GLU A 158 -11.04 28.09 -7.32
N ASN A 159 -10.60 26.83 -7.36
CA ASN A 159 -9.21 26.43 -7.21
C ASN A 159 -8.83 25.43 -8.31
N LEU A 160 -8.82 25.89 -9.56
CA LEU A 160 -8.36 25.11 -10.70
C LEU A 160 -6.85 24.80 -10.61
N PHE A 161 -6.41 23.79 -11.35
CA PHE A 161 -4.99 23.49 -11.51
C PHE A 161 -4.28 24.67 -12.17
N ALA A 162 -3.20 25.16 -11.54
CA ALA A 162 -2.47 26.34 -11.97
C ALA A 162 -1.60 26.07 -13.22
N LEU A 163 -2.19 26.22 -14.41
CA LEU A 163 -1.53 25.91 -15.68
C LEU A 163 -0.29 26.79 -15.95
N ASP A 164 -0.27 28.01 -15.42
CA ASP A 164 0.90 28.90 -15.47
C ASP A 164 2.11 28.32 -14.73
N LYS A 165 1.87 27.50 -13.69
CA LYS A 165 2.91 26.81 -12.92
C LYS A 165 3.34 25.48 -13.53
N LYS A 166 2.81 25.07 -14.67
CA LYS A 166 3.17 23.80 -15.33
C LYS A 166 4.67 23.69 -15.62
N LYS A 167 5.31 24.80 -16.02
CA LYS A 167 6.77 24.84 -16.24
C LYS A 167 7.56 24.62 -14.94
N ASP A 168 7.01 25.03 -13.81
CA ASP A 168 7.66 24.96 -12.51
C ASP A 168 7.51 23.61 -11.82
N TYR A 169 6.33 23.01 -11.92
CA TYR A 169 5.95 21.84 -11.14
C TYR A 169 5.69 20.58 -11.99
N GLY A 170 5.54 20.71 -13.31
CA GLY A 170 5.36 19.57 -14.21
C GLY A 170 4.17 18.70 -13.80
N PHE A 171 4.46 17.42 -13.49
CA PHE A 171 3.48 16.42 -13.06
C PHE A 171 3.04 16.53 -11.58
N ALA A 172 3.44 17.59 -10.86
CA ALA A 172 3.08 17.81 -9.46
C ALA A 172 2.10 18.98 -9.28
N LEU A 173 1.31 19.34 -10.30
CA LEU A 173 0.27 20.38 -10.13
C LEU A 173 -0.92 19.90 -9.30
N ASP A 174 -1.16 18.59 -9.27
CA ASP A 174 -2.06 17.94 -8.31
C ASP A 174 -1.61 18.18 -6.87
N TRP A 175 -0.32 17.95 -6.60
CA TRP A 175 0.26 18.26 -5.29
C TRP A 175 0.18 19.77 -4.99
N TYR A 176 0.48 20.63 -5.95
CA TYR A 176 0.38 22.08 -5.76
C TYR A 176 -1.04 22.55 -5.43
N LEU A 177 -2.06 21.97 -6.06
CA LEU A 177 -3.47 22.23 -5.74
C LEU A 177 -3.78 21.79 -4.30
N ILE A 178 -3.43 20.55 -3.93
CA ILE A 178 -3.65 20.04 -2.57
C ILE A 178 -2.97 20.94 -1.52
N TYR A 179 -1.73 21.37 -1.78
CA TYR A 179 -0.99 22.29 -0.92
C TYR A 179 -1.70 23.64 -0.78
N THR A 180 -2.18 24.20 -1.89
CA THR A 180 -2.95 25.44 -1.92
C THR A 180 -4.21 25.34 -1.06
N LEU A 181 -4.99 24.26 -1.22
CA LEU A 181 -6.20 24.01 -0.44
C LEU A 181 -5.89 23.89 1.06
N TYR A 182 -4.80 23.20 1.41
CA TYR A 182 -4.32 23.10 2.79
C TYR A 182 -3.92 24.46 3.39
N LYS A 183 -3.24 25.31 2.61
CA LYS A 183 -2.86 26.66 3.05
C LYS A 183 -4.05 27.61 3.19
N LYS A 184 -5.09 27.44 2.37
CA LYS A 184 -6.38 28.12 2.51
C LYS A 184 -7.22 27.64 3.70
N LYS A 185 -6.72 26.66 4.48
CA LYS A 185 -7.36 26.14 5.70
C LYS A 185 -8.71 25.46 5.47
N TYR A 186 -8.92 24.92 4.26
CA TYR A 186 -10.04 24.02 4.01
C TYR A 186 -9.93 22.76 4.88
N ARG A 187 -11.07 22.15 5.19
CA ARG A 187 -11.21 21.00 6.09
C ARG A 187 -11.03 19.69 5.33
N PHE A 188 -9.93 19.02 5.61
CA PHE A 188 -9.61 17.69 5.11
C PHE A 188 -10.13 16.65 6.11
N VAL A 189 -10.98 15.75 5.65
CA VAL A 189 -11.52 14.64 6.43
C VAL A 189 -11.04 13.33 5.81
N ARG A 190 -10.38 12.49 6.60
CA ARG A 190 -10.00 11.15 6.17
C ARG A 190 -11.20 10.22 6.26
N THR A 191 -11.47 9.45 5.22
CA THR A 191 -12.46 8.37 5.22
C THR A 191 -11.79 7.01 5.41
N ASP A 192 -12.49 6.08 6.08
CA ASP A 192 -12.06 4.69 6.17
C ASP A 192 -12.57 3.91 4.96
N ALA A 193 -12.01 4.25 3.80
CA ALA A 193 -12.33 3.64 2.51
C ALA A 193 -11.07 3.54 1.65
N ILE A 194 -11.02 2.48 0.84
CA ILE A 194 -10.03 2.33 -0.23
C ILE A 194 -10.72 2.78 -1.52
N ILE A 195 -10.25 3.87 -2.10
CA ILE A 195 -10.94 4.54 -3.20
C ILE A 195 -10.45 3.99 -4.54
N GLU A 196 -9.17 4.18 -4.85
CA GLU A 196 -8.62 3.87 -6.18
C GLU A 196 -7.53 2.80 -6.13
N VAL A 197 -7.35 2.12 -7.25
CA VAL A 197 -6.13 1.39 -7.62
C VAL A 197 -5.44 2.16 -8.74
N PHE A 198 -4.16 2.49 -8.54
CA PHE A 198 -3.37 3.23 -9.52
C PHE A 198 -2.12 2.47 -9.95
N ASP A 199 -1.65 2.69 -11.18
CA ASP A 199 -0.44 2.08 -11.71
C ASP A 199 0.86 2.78 -11.22
N GLU A 200 1.81 2.02 -10.67
CA GLU A 200 3.14 2.51 -10.30
C GLU A 200 3.95 3.02 -11.50
N GLU A 201 3.74 2.49 -12.69
CA GLU A 201 4.50 2.84 -13.89
C GLU A 201 4.04 4.16 -14.54
N GLY A 202 3.08 4.86 -13.92
CA GLY A 202 2.61 6.16 -14.38
C GLY A 202 3.68 7.27 -14.43
N MET A 203 3.35 8.38 -15.10
CA MET A 203 4.24 9.50 -15.43
C MET A 203 4.97 10.16 -14.23
N SER A 204 4.54 9.91 -12.99
CA SER A 204 5.04 10.56 -11.77
C SER A 204 6.12 9.77 -11.02
N ASN A 205 6.55 8.61 -11.51
CA ASN A 205 7.49 7.74 -10.79
C ASN A 205 8.97 8.16 -10.92
N HIS A 206 9.30 9.31 -10.33
CA HIS A 206 10.68 9.82 -10.27
C HIS A 206 11.07 10.16 -8.82
N PRO A 207 11.72 9.25 -8.07
CA PRO A 207 11.91 9.41 -6.62
C PRO A 207 12.62 10.70 -6.20
N VAL A 208 13.74 11.05 -6.85
CA VAL A 208 14.51 12.27 -6.52
C VAL A 208 13.78 13.52 -6.98
N ARG A 209 13.24 13.51 -8.21
CA ARG A 209 12.51 14.64 -8.77
C ARG A 209 11.23 14.92 -7.99
N GLY A 210 10.53 13.89 -7.54
CA GLY A 210 9.35 13.98 -6.69
C GLY A 210 9.66 14.63 -5.34
N GLU A 211 10.74 14.23 -4.66
CA GLU A 211 11.13 14.89 -3.41
C GLU A 211 11.59 16.34 -3.62
N TYR A 212 12.22 16.65 -4.75
CA TYR A 212 12.53 18.04 -5.11
C TYR A 212 11.27 18.88 -5.35
N LEU A 213 10.27 18.34 -6.06
CA LEU A 213 8.99 19.01 -6.27
C LEU A 213 8.22 19.20 -4.96
N ASN A 214 8.21 18.19 -4.08
CA ASN A 214 7.65 18.30 -2.73
C ASN A 214 8.28 19.47 -1.98
N TYR A 215 9.61 19.55 -1.97
CA TYR A 215 10.35 20.65 -1.36
C TYR A 215 9.99 21.99 -2.01
N LYS A 216 10.10 22.11 -3.34
CA LYS A 216 9.83 23.35 -4.10
C LYS A 216 8.41 23.89 -3.85
N ILE A 217 7.41 23.02 -3.83
CA ILE A 217 6.02 23.39 -3.52
C ILE A 217 5.88 23.76 -2.04
N SER A 218 6.49 23.00 -1.13
CA SER A 218 6.43 23.29 0.30
C SER A 218 7.05 24.63 0.69
N ILE A 219 7.92 25.23 -0.13
CA ILE A 219 8.51 26.56 0.14
C ILE A 219 7.86 27.67 -0.70
N SER A 220 6.79 27.38 -1.44
CA SER A 220 6.11 28.38 -2.29
C SER A 220 5.48 29.53 -1.50
N ASP A 221 5.22 29.33 -0.19
CA ASP A 221 4.73 30.33 0.77
C ASP A 221 5.85 30.94 1.64
N GLY A 222 7.12 30.62 1.34
CA GLY A 222 8.29 31.17 2.02
C GLY A 222 9.31 30.10 2.46
N PHE A 223 10.59 30.50 2.46
CA PHE A 223 11.68 29.61 2.85
C PHE A 223 11.65 29.27 4.34
N ARG A 224 11.89 27.99 4.67
CA ARG A 224 12.07 27.52 6.04
C ARG A 224 13.19 26.48 6.10
N ILE A 225 14.18 26.70 6.96
CA ILE A 225 15.36 25.81 7.08
C ILE A 225 14.99 24.36 7.41
N GLY A 226 13.94 24.14 8.23
CA GLY A 226 13.46 22.79 8.54
C GLY A 226 12.97 22.01 7.31
N LYS A 227 12.40 22.68 6.31
CA LYS A 227 11.98 22.06 5.04
C LYS A 227 13.19 21.65 4.19
N LEU A 228 14.23 22.50 4.16
CA LEU A 228 15.49 22.19 3.48
C LEU A 228 16.20 20.98 4.13
N VAL A 229 16.29 20.95 5.46
CA VAL A 229 16.87 19.81 6.19
C VAL A 229 16.09 18.52 5.92
N SER A 230 14.74 18.57 5.93
CA SER A 230 13.90 17.42 5.59
C SER A 230 14.13 16.93 4.16
N PHE A 231 14.24 17.85 3.19
CA PHE A 231 14.56 17.52 1.81
C PHE A 231 15.93 16.85 1.67
N LEU A 232 16.99 17.48 2.22
CA LEU A 232 18.36 16.97 2.14
C LEU A 232 18.49 15.58 2.79
N THR A 233 17.90 15.37 3.96
CA THR A 233 17.93 14.07 4.65
C THR A 233 17.26 12.96 3.82
N LYS A 234 16.16 13.25 3.13
CA LYS A 234 15.51 12.29 2.23
C LYS A 234 16.31 12.01 0.96
N VAL A 235 16.85 13.04 0.32
CA VAL A 235 17.70 12.87 -0.87
C VAL A 235 18.94 12.04 -0.53
N MET A 236 19.59 12.34 0.60
CA MET A 236 20.71 11.53 1.10
C MET A 236 20.29 10.08 1.35
N LYS A 237 19.10 9.84 1.92
CA LYS A 237 18.59 8.47 2.12
C LYS A 237 18.35 7.75 0.79
N ILE A 238 17.76 8.41 -0.20
CA ILE A 238 17.53 7.83 -1.54
C ILE A 238 18.86 7.47 -2.20
N TRP A 239 19.82 8.39 -2.17
CA TRP A 239 21.17 8.18 -2.69
C TRP A 239 21.90 7.05 -1.96
N PHE A 240 21.84 7.04 -0.63
CA PHE A 240 22.46 6.00 0.18
C PHE A 240 21.88 4.62 -0.15
N VAL A 241 20.55 4.47 -0.14
CA VAL A 241 19.88 3.20 -0.44
C VAL A 241 20.09 2.75 -1.89
N GLY A 242 20.17 3.69 -2.83
CA GLY A 242 20.47 3.42 -4.24
C GLY A 242 21.95 3.14 -4.53
N SER A 243 22.84 3.37 -3.56
CA SER A 243 24.27 3.26 -3.79
C SER A 243 24.75 1.79 -3.91
N PRO A 244 25.79 1.54 -4.71
CA PRO A 244 26.49 0.25 -4.70
C PRO A 244 27.02 -0.13 -3.31
N VAL A 245 27.37 0.87 -2.50
CA VAL A 245 27.83 0.69 -1.12
C VAL A 245 26.73 0.07 -0.26
N TYR A 246 25.51 0.60 -0.29
CA TYR A 246 24.39 0.01 0.46
C TYR A 246 24.01 -1.38 -0.08
N SER A 247 24.03 -1.58 -1.40
CA SER A 247 23.83 -2.90 -2.00
C SER A 247 24.88 -3.91 -1.52
N GLY A 248 26.14 -3.49 -1.48
CA GLY A 248 27.26 -4.26 -0.94
C GLY A 248 27.11 -4.52 0.56
N MET A 249 26.80 -3.51 1.37
CA MET A 249 26.52 -3.66 2.80
C MET A 249 25.33 -4.60 3.04
N ARG A 250 24.27 -4.52 2.23
CA ARG A 250 23.12 -5.42 2.37
C ARG A 250 23.49 -6.87 2.09
N LYS A 251 24.27 -7.12 1.04
CA LYS A 251 24.69 -8.46 0.60
C LYS A 251 25.79 -9.05 1.48
N PHE A 252 26.78 -8.26 1.87
CA PHE A 252 28.02 -8.73 2.50
C PHE A 252 28.15 -8.36 3.99
N VAL A 253 27.31 -7.44 4.51
CA VAL A 253 27.32 -7.06 5.92
C VAL A 253 26.03 -7.48 6.61
N LEU A 254 24.85 -7.03 6.18
CA LEU A 254 23.58 -7.30 6.89
C LEU A 254 23.16 -8.77 6.89
N GLY A 255 23.31 -9.47 5.77
CA GLY A 255 23.02 -10.90 5.67
C GLY A 255 23.92 -11.74 6.58
N PRO A 256 25.25 -11.67 6.41
CA PRO A 256 26.21 -12.34 7.29
C PRO A 256 26.13 -11.89 8.74
N LEU A 257 25.85 -10.61 9.00
CA LEU A 257 25.62 -10.11 10.36
C LEU A 257 24.45 -10.83 11.02
N THR A 258 23.30 -10.92 10.34
CA THR A 258 22.09 -11.52 10.90
C THR A 258 22.23 -13.03 11.14
N ASN A 259 22.83 -13.74 10.17
CA ASN A 259 22.79 -15.21 10.14
C ASN A 259 24.11 -15.89 10.50
N SER A 260 25.22 -15.16 10.57
CA SER A 260 26.55 -15.72 10.91
C SER A 260 27.15 -15.09 12.16
N ILE A 261 27.04 -13.77 12.32
CA ILE A 261 27.68 -13.06 13.45
C ILE A 261 26.76 -12.97 14.66
N LEU A 262 25.54 -12.44 14.52
CA LEU A 262 24.63 -12.30 15.67
C LEU A 262 24.34 -13.62 16.40
N PRO A 263 24.19 -14.78 15.72
CA PRO A 263 23.93 -16.05 16.40
C PRO A 263 25.05 -16.54 17.32
N SER A 264 26.29 -16.04 17.18
CA SER A 264 27.40 -16.36 18.09
C SER A 264 27.43 -15.50 19.35
N LEU A 265 26.60 -14.45 19.42
CA LEU A 265 26.55 -13.52 20.55
C LEU A 265 25.51 -13.95 21.60
N PRO A 266 25.69 -13.56 22.88
CA PRO A 266 24.68 -13.76 23.93
C PRO A 266 23.32 -13.19 23.55
N TRP A 267 22.24 -13.83 24.03
CA TRP A 267 20.87 -13.47 23.64
C TRP A 267 20.53 -12.00 23.88
N CYS A 268 20.96 -11.41 25.00
CA CYS A 268 20.69 -10.00 25.29
C CYS A 268 21.25 -9.05 24.21
N VAL A 269 22.47 -9.31 23.74
CA VAL A 269 23.15 -8.54 22.69
C VAL A 269 22.46 -8.77 21.35
N ARG A 270 22.23 -10.04 20.99
CA ARG A 270 21.56 -10.40 19.73
C ARG A 270 20.16 -9.80 19.64
N ARG A 271 19.37 -9.90 20.70
CA ARG A 271 18.02 -9.33 20.78
C ARG A 271 18.04 -7.82 20.62
N PHE A 272 18.96 -7.13 21.28
CA PHE A 272 19.12 -5.68 21.13
C PHE A 272 19.48 -5.31 19.68
N ALA A 273 20.46 -5.97 19.08
CA ALA A 273 20.89 -5.72 17.72
C ALA A 273 19.76 -6.01 16.70
N MET A 274 19.07 -7.15 16.81
CA MET A 274 17.96 -7.50 15.93
C MET A 274 16.81 -6.48 16.01
N ARG A 275 16.52 -5.93 17.19
CA ARG A 275 15.54 -4.83 17.33
C ARG A 275 15.97 -3.55 16.63
N LYS A 276 17.26 -3.20 16.71
CA LYS A 276 17.81 -2.03 15.98
C LYS A 276 17.81 -2.24 14.47
N LEU A 277 17.93 -3.49 14.02
CA LEU A 277 17.78 -3.89 12.62
C LEU A 277 16.31 -4.07 12.19
N GLY A 278 15.34 -3.69 13.03
CA GLY A 278 13.92 -3.56 12.68
C GLY A 278 13.00 -4.72 13.08
N MET A 279 13.52 -5.77 13.71
CA MET A 279 12.68 -6.87 14.22
C MET A 279 11.81 -6.39 15.38
N LYS A 280 10.50 -6.67 15.30
CA LYS A 280 9.57 -6.45 16.43
C LYS A 280 9.54 -7.74 17.25
N ILE A 281 9.92 -7.67 18.52
CA ILE A 281 9.97 -8.83 19.42
C ILE A 281 9.47 -8.49 20.82
N GLY A 282 8.54 -9.30 21.33
CA GLY A 282 7.95 -9.15 22.66
C GLY A 282 8.92 -9.39 23.81
N LYS A 283 8.42 -9.19 25.03
CA LYS A 283 9.12 -9.54 26.28
C LYS A 283 9.01 -11.06 26.50
N GLY A 284 10.01 -11.68 27.13
CA GLY A 284 10.02 -13.12 27.42
C GLY A 284 10.30 -14.03 26.22
N THR A 285 10.15 -13.52 24.99
CA THR A 285 10.47 -14.26 23.77
C THR A 285 11.95 -14.54 23.64
N TYR A 286 12.28 -15.73 23.13
CA TYR A 286 13.63 -16.19 22.86
C TYR A 286 13.73 -16.83 21.48
N VAL A 287 14.79 -16.48 20.77
CA VAL A 287 15.13 -17.11 19.48
C VAL A 287 16.48 -17.79 19.69
N ASP A 288 16.55 -19.10 19.50
CA ASP A 288 17.80 -19.86 19.62
C ASP A 288 18.84 -19.43 18.58
N SER A 289 20.10 -19.77 18.81
CA SER A 289 21.15 -19.60 17.81
C SER A 289 20.92 -20.52 16.62
N ARG A 290 21.57 -20.23 15.49
CA ARG A 290 21.49 -20.99 14.23
C ARG A 290 20.11 -20.97 13.55
N CYS A 291 19.27 -19.98 13.85
CA CYS A 291 18.13 -19.66 12.98
C CYS A 291 18.62 -18.95 11.72
N TYR A 292 17.94 -19.18 10.60
CA TYR A 292 18.19 -18.45 9.36
C TYR A 292 17.04 -17.47 9.11
N ILE A 293 17.31 -16.17 9.21
CA ILE A 293 16.29 -15.12 9.13
C ILE A 293 16.49 -14.31 7.84
N MET A 294 15.42 -14.20 7.06
CA MET A 294 15.37 -13.36 5.86
C MET A 294 14.47 -12.15 6.13
N ASN A 295 15.06 -10.94 6.05
CA ASN A 295 14.37 -9.65 6.21
C ASN A 295 13.76 -9.37 7.61
N LEU A 296 14.61 -9.04 8.58
CA LEU A 296 14.22 -8.70 9.97
C LEU A 296 13.15 -7.61 10.08
N ASN A 297 13.14 -6.61 9.18
CA ASN A 297 12.21 -5.47 9.24
C ASN A 297 10.73 -5.86 9.10
N LYS A 298 10.45 -7.03 8.51
CA LYS A 298 9.10 -7.55 8.28
C LYS A 298 8.75 -8.75 9.18
N LEU A 299 9.58 -9.00 10.20
CA LEU A 299 9.37 -10.04 11.19
C LEU A 299 8.83 -9.43 12.49
N SER A 300 7.68 -9.93 12.94
CA SER A 300 7.09 -9.60 14.23
C SER A 300 6.84 -10.86 15.05
N ILE A 301 7.33 -10.89 16.29
CA ILE A 301 7.12 -11.99 17.23
C ILE A 301 6.55 -11.42 18.53
N GLY A 302 5.47 -12.01 19.02
CA GLY A 302 4.80 -11.68 20.27
C GLY A 302 5.65 -11.90 21.51
N LYS A 303 5.01 -11.90 22.67
CA LYS A 303 5.60 -12.13 23.99
C LYS A 303 5.67 -13.62 24.30
N ASP A 304 6.61 -13.98 25.17
CA ASP A 304 6.71 -15.32 25.74
C ASP A 304 6.72 -16.45 24.69
N SER A 305 7.26 -16.19 23.50
CA SER A 305 7.36 -17.17 22.39
C SER A 305 8.77 -17.76 22.29
N HIS A 306 8.90 -19.02 21.89
CA HIS A 306 10.19 -19.69 21.71
C HIS A 306 10.37 -20.16 20.28
N ILE A 307 11.40 -19.63 19.61
CA ILE A 307 11.85 -20.10 18.30
C ILE A 307 13.11 -20.94 18.50
N ASN A 308 13.01 -22.24 18.25
CA ASN A 308 14.11 -23.16 18.48
C ASN A 308 15.19 -23.09 17.38
N ARG A 309 16.31 -23.78 17.59
CA ARG A 309 17.47 -23.78 16.68
C ARG A 309 17.13 -24.37 15.31
N MET A 310 17.89 -23.94 14.30
CA MET A 310 17.76 -24.40 12.90
C MET A 310 16.41 -24.07 12.25
N VAL A 311 15.67 -23.11 12.81
CA VAL A 311 14.44 -22.61 12.18
C VAL A 311 14.80 -21.61 11.08
N THR A 312 14.14 -21.76 9.93
CA THR A 312 14.19 -20.78 8.84
C THR A 312 12.97 -19.87 8.93
N LEU A 313 13.20 -18.56 9.08
CA LEU A 313 12.19 -17.52 9.13
C LEU A 313 12.32 -16.63 7.88
N ASP A 314 11.57 -16.95 6.83
CA ASP A 314 11.47 -16.07 5.67
C ASP A 314 10.38 -15.01 5.88
N ALA A 315 10.77 -13.79 6.22
CA ALA A 315 9.84 -12.67 6.41
C ALA A 315 9.76 -11.72 5.20
N ARG A 316 10.25 -12.11 4.01
CA ARG A 316 10.24 -11.22 2.82
C ARG A 316 8.82 -10.80 2.42
N GLY A 317 7.85 -11.71 2.52
CA GLY A 317 6.41 -11.44 2.35
C GLY A 317 5.69 -10.92 3.58
N GLY A 318 6.36 -10.84 4.73
CA GLY A 318 5.77 -10.50 6.03
C GLY A 318 5.52 -11.75 6.86
N LEU A 319 5.99 -11.74 8.11
CA LEU A 319 5.79 -12.85 9.04
C LEU A 319 5.42 -12.31 10.43
N THR A 320 4.22 -12.68 10.87
CA THR A 320 3.70 -12.34 12.20
C THR A 320 3.53 -13.61 13.01
N ILE A 321 4.15 -13.64 14.19
CA ILE A 321 4.05 -14.71 15.18
C ILE A 321 3.47 -14.12 16.46
N GLY A 322 2.40 -14.72 16.99
CA GLY A 322 1.70 -14.28 18.18
C GLY A 322 2.47 -14.52 19.49
N ASP A 323 1.73 -14.39 20.58
CA ASP A 323 2.18 -14.60 21.96
C ASP A 323 2.17 -16.10 22.32
N SER A 324 3.13 -16.55 23.14
CA SER A 324 3.21 -17.94 23.63
C SER A 324 3.26 -19.01 22.53
N VAL A 325 3.92 -18.70 21.41
CA VAL A 325 4.11 -19.63 20.29
C VAL A 325 5.38 -20.44 20.49
N SER A 326 5.28 -21.76 20.29
CA SER A 326 6.43 -22.66 20.29
C SER A 326 6.72 -23.15 18.87
N VAL A 327 7.87 -22.75 18.31
CA VAL A 327 8.35 -23.21 17.01
C VAL A 327 9.51 -24.15 17.24
N SER A 328 9.29 -25.44 16.98
CA SER A 328 10.29 -26.48 17.23
C SER A 328 11.43 -26.46 16.21
N HIS A 329 12.44 -27.27 16.46
CA HIS A 329 13.66 -27.36 15.68
C HIS A 329 13.44 -27.64 14.20
N GLY A 330 14.23 -27.01 13.33
CA GLY A 330 14.24 -27.34 11.89
C GLY A 330 12.98 -26.94 11.13
N VAL A 331 12.06 -26.18 11.74
CA VAL A 331 10.87 -25.68 11.07
C VAL A 331 11.26 -24.68 9.98
N MET A 332 10.59 -24.74 8.83
CA MET A 332 10.76 -23.78 7.74
C MET A 332 9.48 -22.99 7.50
N ILE A 333 9.54 -21.67 7.67
CA ILE A 333 8.42 -20.76 7.42
C ILE A 333 8.79 -19.92 6.20
N MET A 334 8.08 -20.13 5.08
CA MET A 334 8.48 -19.66 3.75
C MET A 334 7.43 -18.72 3.15
N THR A 335 7.70 -17.41 3.16
CA THR A 335 6.78 -16.39 2.59
C THR A 335 7.01 -16.11 1.11
N GLY A 336 8.08 -16.62 0.51
CA GLY A 336 8.39 -16.45 -0.91
C GLY A 336 8.23 -17.72 -1.75
N SER A 337 7.72 -17.56 -2.97
CA SER A 337 7.67 -18.58 -4.02
C SER A 337 7.93 -17.94 -5.40
N HIS A 338 7.71 -18.70 -6.48
CA HIS A 338 7.67 -18.17 -7.84
C HIS A 338 6.30 -18.40 -8.48
N ASP A 339 5.95 -17.58 -9.48
CA ASP A 339 4.87 -17.90 -10.39
C ASP A 339 5.31 -18.94 -11.42
N VAL A 340 4.88 -20.18 -11.26
CA VAL A 340 5.20 -21.25 -12.21
C VAL A 340 4.40 -21.18 -13.50
N GLN A 341 3.31 -20.40 -13.53
CA GLN A 341 2.46 -20.24 -14.72
C GLN A 341 2.87 -19.04 -15.59
N SER A 342 3.69 -18.13 -15.04
CA SER A 342 4.17 -16.97 -15.78
C SER A 342 5.41 -17.32 -16.61
N ARG A 343 5.44 -16.85 -17.86
CA ARG A 343 6.60 -16.95 -18.76
C ARG A 343 7.88 -16.33 -18.16
N HIS A 344 7.74 -15.37 -17.24
CA HIS A 344 8.86 -14.61 -16.68
C HIS A 344 9.32 -15.11 -15.31
N PHE A 345 8.69 -16.17 -14.77
CA PHE A 345 9.03 -16.78 -13.47
C PHE A 345 9.24 -15.77 -12.31
N PRO A 346 8.38 -14.74 -12.17
CA PRO A 346 8.53 -13.71 -11.15
C PRO A 346 8.43 -14.30 -9.74
N VAL A 347 9.09 -13.64 -8.79
CA VAL A 347 9.04 -14.00 -7.37
C VAL A 347 7.70 -13.53 -6.80
N LYS A 348 6.98 -14.41 -6.10
CA LYS A 348 5.78 -14.10 -5.33
C LYS A 348 6.14 -14.01 -3.85
N PHE A 349 5.54 -13.06 -3.14
CA PHE A 349 5.68 -12.93 -1.70
C PHE A 349 4.30 -12.69 -1.09
N TYR A 350 3.88 -13.59 -0.19
CA TYR A 350 2.63 -13.44 0.56
C TYR A 350 2.87 -13.62 2.05
N PRO A 351 2.11 -12.93 2.91
CA PRO A 351 2.34 -12.96 4.34
C PRO A 351 1.98 -14.33 4.95
N ILE A 352 2.54 -14.60 6.13
CA ILE A 352 2.12 -15.69 7.02
C ILE A 352 1.76 -15.10 8.38
N GLU A 353 0.61 -15.50 8.91
CA GLU A 353 0.12 -15.11 10.23
C GLU A 353 0.02 -16.34 11.14
N ILE A 354 0.70 -16.32 12.28
CA ILE A 354 0.65 -17.38 13.29
C ILE A 354 0.05 -16.79 14.56
N GLY A 355 -1.11 -17.30 14.96
CA GLY A 355 -1.83 -16.85 16.15
C GLY A 355 -1.17 -17.27 17.46
N ASP A 356 -1.71 -16.77 18.56
CA ASP A 356 -1.18 -17.04 19.90
C ASP A 356 -1.29 -18.53 20.26
N PHE A 357 -0.42 -19.03 21.13
CA PHE A 357 -0.42 -20.42 21.61
C PHE A 357 -0.26 -21.50 20.54
N VAL A 358 0.17 -21.14 19.33
CA VAL A 358 0.45 -22.14 18.29
C VAL A 358 1.67 -22.98 18.69
N TRP A 359 1.62 -24.28 18.40
CA TRP A 359 2.78 -25.15 18.44
C TRP A 359 3.09 -25.74 17.07
N ILE A 360 4.32 -25.58 16.61
CA ILE A 360 4.80 -26.15 15.35
C ILE A 360 5.88 -27.19 15.66
N GLY A 361 5.60 -28.44 15.33
CA GLY A 361 6.45 -29.59 15.57
C GLY A 361 7.70 -29.61 14.68
N CYS A 362 8.69 -30.39 15.10
CA CYS A 362 10.01 -30.44 14.47
C CYS A 362 9.93 -30.71 12.96
N GLY A 363 10.72 -29.98 12.18
CA GLY A 363 10.85 -30.19 10.73
C GLY A 363 9.61 -29.89 9.90
N ALA A 364 8.56 -29.30 10.48
CA ALA A 364 7.38 -28.88 9.72
C ALA A 364 7.69 -27.69 8.79
N MET A 365 6.90 -27.54 7.74
CA MET A 365 6.98 -26.45 6.78
C MET A 365 5.66 -25.69 6.70
N VAL A 366 5.73 -24.36 6.68
CA VAL A 366 4.58 -23.47 6.47
C VAL A 366 4.82 -22.65 5.22
N LEU A 367 3.93 -22.76 4.23
CA LEU A 367 4.02 -22.03 2.98
C LEU A 367 3.32 -20.66 3.06
N GLN A 368 3.64 -19.81 2.09
CA GLN A 368 3.14 -18.44 1.99
C GLN A 368 1.61 -18.36 1.92
N ASN A 369 1.05 -17.21 2.30
CA ASN A 369 -0.39 -16.93 2.27
C ASN A 369 -1.21 -17.86 3.18
N VAL A 370 -0.68 -18.19 4.36
CA VAL A 370 -1.32 -19.07 5.35
C VAL A 370 -1.52 -18.34 6.66
N LYS A 371 -2.71 -18.51 7.24
CA LYS A 371 -3.04 -18.15 8.62
C LYS A 371 -3.19 -19.40 9.49
N ILE A 372 -2.39 -19.48 10.55
CA ILE A 372 -2.50 -20.52 11.57
C ILE A 372 -3.23 -19.92 12.77
N GLY A 373 -4.44 -20.40 13.03
CA GLY A 373 -5.31 -19.90 14.10
C GLY A 373 -4.74 -20.13 15.50
N LYS A 374 -5.23 -19.34 16.45
CA LYS A 374 -4.86 -19.42 17.87
C LYS A 374 -4.93 -20.86 18.39
N GLY A 375 -3.91 -21.30 19.13
CA GLY A 375 -3.86 -22.60 19.79
C GLY A 375 -3.66 -23.80 18.86
N ALA A 376 -3.62 -23.61 17.54
CA ALA A 376 -3.45 -24.70 16.59
C ALA A 376 -2.11 -25.44 16.75
N VAL A 377 -2.09 -26.70 16.32
CA VAL A 377 -0.91 -27.57 16.36
C VAL A 377 -0.58 -28.05 14.97
N VAL A 378 0.66 -27.83 14.55
CA VAL A 378 1.22 -28.42 13.33
C VAL A 378 2.14 -29.56 13.73
N SER A 379 1.76 -30.79 13.39
CA SER A 379 2.54 -31.99 13.71
C SER A 379 3.91 -31.97 13.05
N ALA A 380 4.86 -32.70 13.64
CA ALA A 380 6.21 -32.82 13.10
C ALA A 380 6.21 -33.29 11.63
N GLY A 381 7.08 -32.69 10.83
CA GLY A 381 7.23 -33.00 9.40
C GLY A 381 6.04 -32.61 8.50
N ALA A 382 4.99 -31.97 9.03
CA ALA A 382 3.84 -31.58 8.23
C ALA A 382 4.15 -30.41 7.28
N VAL A 383 3.45 -30.34 6.13
CA VAL A 383 3.56 -29.23 5.17
C VAL A 383 2.22 -28.50 5.09
N VAL A 384 2.14 -27.32 5.70
CA VAL A 384 0.94 -26.49 5.76
C VAL A 384 0.85 -25.64 4.49
N THR A 385 -0.17 -25.91 3.68
CA THR A 385 -0.42 -25.24 2.39
C THR A 385 -1.69 -24.39 2.37
N LYS A 386 -2.47 -24.43 3.46
CA LYS A 386 -3.76 -23.74 3.62
C LYS A 386 -3.91 -23.30 5.08
N ASP A 387 -4.83 -22.37 5.31
CA ASP A 387 -5.18 -21.89 6.63
C ASP A 387 -5.55 -23.04 7.58
N VAL A 388 -5.13 -22.90 8.83
CA VAL A 388 -5.42 -23.83 9.92
C VAL A 388 -6.37 -23.15 10.89
N PRO A 389 -7.59 -23.67 11.11
CA PRO A 389 -8.51 -23.06 12.07
C PRO A 389 -7.95 -23.07 13.50
N PRO A 390 -8.43 -22.16 14.37
CA PRO A 390 -8.05 -22.16 15.78
C PRO A 390 -8.22 -23.54 16.43
N TYR A 391 -7.33 -23.85 17.36
CA TYR A 391 -7.33 -25.07 18.17
C TYR A 391 -7.35 -26.39 17.36
N THR A 392 -7.01 -26.34 16.08
CA THR A 392 -6.99 -27.52 15.21
C THR A 392 -5.60 -28.14 15.20
N ILE A 393 -5.54 -29.46 15.23
CA ILE A 393 -4.32 -30.24 15.07
C ILE A 393 -4.26 -30.71 13.62
N VAL A 394 -3.19 -30.36 12.91
CA VAL A 394 -2.95 -30.77 11.52
C VAL A 394 -1.66 -31.59 11.40
N GLY A 395 -1.62 -32.48 10.42
CA GLY A 395 -0.45 -33.31 10.12
C GLY A 395 -0.45 -33.86 8.70
N GLY A 396 0.73 -34.29 8.22
CA GLY A 396 0.92 -34.87 6.89
C GLY A 396 1.40 -33.88 5.81
N VAL A 397 1.55 -34.41 4.59
CA VAL A 397 2.01 -33.66 3.40
C VAL A 397 1.04 -33.95 2.24
N PRO A 398 0.14 -33.01 1.87
CA PRO A 398 -0.14 -31.75 2.57
C PRO A 398 -0.80 -31.99 3.94
N ALA A 399 -0.67 -31.02 4.84
CA ALA A 399 -1.25 -31.09 6.17
C ALA A 399 -2.78 -31.17 6.10
N LYS A 400 -3.36 -32.13 6.84
CA LYS A 400 -4.80 -32.33 7.00
C LYS A 400 -5.16 -32.28 8.46
N VAL A 401 -6.42 -31.98 8.77
CA VAL A 401 -6.94 -32.05 10.13
C VAL A 401 -6.85 -33.49 10.64
N ILE A 402 -6.26 -33.66 11.82
CA ILE A 402 -6.12 -34.95 12.51
C ILE A 402 -6.69 -34.93 13.94
N GLY A 403 -7.14 -33.77 14.41
CA GLY A 403 -7.77 -33.64 15.73
C GLY A 403 -7.97 -32.19 16.15
N HIS A 404 -8.40 -32.01 17.39
CA HIS A 404 -8.61 -30.71 18.03
C HIS A 404 -7.88 -30.67 19.38
N ARG A 405 -7.42 -29.48 19.75
CA ARG A 405 -6.76 -29.16 21.01
C ARG A 405 -7.78 -28.53 21.97
N THR A 406 -7.50 -28.59 23.27
CA THR A 406 -8.24 -27.81 24.27
C THR A 406 -8.06 -26.29 24.06
N GLU A 407 -9.06 -25.51 24.47
CA GLU A 407 -9.11 -24.06 24.20
C GLU A 407 -8.52 -23.18 25.32
N ASP A 408 -8.51 -23.71 26.55
CA ASP A 408 -8.08 -23.03 27.78
C ASP A 408 -6.56 -23.16 28.00
N LEU A 409 -5.79 -22.49 27.13
CA LEU A 409 -4.32 -22.53 27.16
C LEU A 409 -3.76 -21.39 28.02
N GLU A 410 -2.94 -21.74 29.03
CA GLU A 410 -2.35 -20.76 29.97
C GLU A 410 -0.81 -20.75 29.98
N TYR A 411 -0.18 -21.61 29.19
CA TYR A 411 1.27 -21.75 29.21
C TYR A 411 1.98 -20.56 28.56
N ARG A 412 3.25 -20.37 28.94
CA ARG A 412 4.17 -19.40 28.35
C ARG A 412 5.36 -20.14 27.78
N CYS A 413 5.75 -19.84 26.55
CA CYS A 413 6.92 -20.43 25.90
C CYS A 413 8.17 -19.59 26.20
N THR A 414 8.51 -19.50 27.48
CA THR A 414 9.79 -18.91 27.92
C THR A 414 10.86 -20.02 28.04
N PRO A 415 12.13 -19.74 27.71
CA PRO A 415 13.24 -20.69 27.89
C PRO A 415 13.45 -21.16 29.32
#